data_AF-A0AA46SH89-F1
#
_entry.id   AF-A0AA46SH89-F1
#
_cell.length_a   1.000
_cell.length_b   1.000
_cell.length_c   1.000
_cell.angle_alpha   90.00
_cell.angle_beta   90.00
_cell.angle_gamma   90.00
#
_symmetry.space_group_name_H-M   'P 1'
#
loop_
_entity.id
_entity.type
_entity.pdbx_description
1 polymer ?
#
loop_
_entity_poly.entity_id
_entity_poly.type
_entity_poly.pdbx_seq_one_letter_code
_entity_poly.pdbx_strand_id
1 'polypeptide(L)'
;MMNELTVVEEKGLKDVHVFQVCECDAVAGYSLDEAIEWYKNLTGLEDDELYFYEDVETIPFDYKVRKSEDEPDVLISVGEIVETYWEGKPFIVFSTL
;
A
#
# COMPACT_ATOMS: atom_id res chain seq x y z
N MET A 1 -20.18 -19.78 -31.64
CA MET A 1 -19.98 -18.84 -30.52
C MET A 1 -18.53 -19.01 -30.10
N MET A 2 -17.69 -17.99 -30.33
CA MET A 2 -16.30 -17.99 -29.88
C MET A 2 -16.32 -17.60 -28.41
N ASN A 3 -15.89 -18.51 -27.54
CA ASN A 3 -15.59 -18.19 -26.15
C ASN A 3 -14.30 -17.35 -26.15
N GLU A 4 -14.41 -16.07 -25.83
CA GLU A 4 -13.26 -15.26 -25.46
C GLU A 4 -12.73 -15.78 -24.12
N LEU A 5 -11.57 -16.43 -24.16
CA LEU A 5 -10.81 -16.79 -22.97
C LEU A 5 -10.15 -15.50 -22.46
N THR A 6 -10.82 -14.80 -21.55
CA THR A 6 -10.20 -13.72 -20.77
C THR A 6 -9.14 -14.36 -19.89
N VAL A 7 -7.86 -14.16 -20.24
CA VAL A 7 -6.75 -14.50 -19.35
C VAL A 7 -6.82 -13.52 -18.18
N VAL A 8 -7.35 -13.97 -17.04
CA VAL A 8 -7.28 -13.22 -15.80
C VAL A 8 -5.84 -13.37 -15.33
N GLU A 9 -5.05 -12.30 -15.39
CA GLU A 9 -3.72 -12.30 -14.77
C GLU A 9 -3.89 -12.49 -13.26
N GLU A 10 -3.39 -13.60 -12.72
CA GLU A 10 -3.34 -13.83 -11.28
C GLU A 10 -2.25 -12.93 -10.67
N LYS A 11 -2.66 -11.77 -10.16
CA LYS A 11 -1.78 -10.91 -9.36
C LYS A 11 -1.50 -11.55 -8.00
N GLY A 12 -0.24 -11.57 -7.59
CA GLY A 12 0.19 -12.16 -6.33
C GLY A 12 1.07 -11.20 -5.52
N LEU A 13 1.57 -11.68 -4.38
CA LEU A 13 2.37 -10.88 -3.44
C LEU A 13 3.58 -10.20 -4.10
N LYS A 14 4.18 -10.85 -5.10
CA LYS A 14 5.32 -10.33 -5.88
C LYS A 14 5.00 -9.05 -6.68
N ASP A 15 3.72 -8.79 -6.94
CA ASP A 15 3.23 -7.68 -7.74
C ASP A 15 2.78 -6.51 -6.85
N VAL A 16 2.86 -6.66 -5.52
CA VAL A 16 2.49 -5.63 -4.55
C VAL A 16 3.61 -4.60 -4.43
N HIS A 17 3.20 -3.34 -4.39
CA HIS A 17 4.04 -2.19 -4.11
C HIS A 17 3.46 -1.43 -2.90
N VAL A 18 4.31 -0.64 -2.23
CA VAL A 18 3.89 0.21 -1.10
C VAL A 18 4.18 1.66 -1.46
N PHE A 19 3.14 2.49 -1.44
CA PHE A 19 3.19 3.88 -1.90
C PHE A 19 2.95 4.82 -0.72
N GLN A 20 3.82 5.80 -0.51
CA GLN A 20 3.58 6.85 0.46
C GLN A 20 2.66 7.91 -0.14
N VAL A 21 1.40 7.91 0.28
CA VAL A 21 0.34 8.73 -0.33
C VAL A 21 0.19 10.11 0.32
N CYS A 22 0.69 10.26 1.54
CA CYS A 22 0.74 11.52 2.27
C CYS A 22 1.90 11.51 3.29
N GLU A 23 1.98 12.55 4.13
CA GLU A 23 3.06 12.69 5.13
C GLU A 23 3.14 11.50 6.09
N CYS A 24 2.00 10.96 6.50
CA CYS A 24 1.95 9.95 7.54
C CYS A 24 1.70 8.52 7.05
N ASP A 25 1.04 8.32 5.91
CA ASP A 25 0.51 7.01 5.53
C ASP A 25 1.16 6.42 4.27
N ALA A 26 1.46 5.13 4.35
CA ALA A 26 1.87 4.32 3.22
C ALA A 26 0.88 3.18 2.96
N VAL A 27 0.50 2.98 1.71
CA VAL A 27 -0.56 2.05 1.28
C VAL A 27 0.00 0.99 0.34
N ALA A 28 -0.32 -0.28 0.62
CA ALA A 28 -0.01 -1.39 -0.28
C ALA A 28 -1.05 -1.45 -1.42
N GLY A 29 -0.61 -1.73 -2.65
CA GLY A 29 -1.48 -1.94 -3.80
C GLY A 29 -0.71 -2.51 -4.99
N TYR A 30 -1.41 -2.96 -6.03
CA TYR A 30 -0.76 -3.41 -7.27
C TYR A 30 -0.39 -2.24 -8.19
N SER A 31 -0.93 -1.05 -7.93
CA SER A 31 -0.64 0.18 -8.66
C SER A 31 -0.89 1.40 -7.78
N LEU A 32 -0.29 2.53 -8.14
CA LEU A 32 -0.49 3.79 -7.42
C LEU A 32 -1.96 4.25 -7.51
N ASP A 33 -2.58 4.13 -8.69
CA ASP A 33 -3.99 4.48 -8.89
C ASP A 33 -4.91 3.72 -7.92
N GLU A 34 -4.72 2.41 -7.82
CA GLU A 34 -5.48 1.56 -6.90
C GLU A 34 -5.27 1.95 -5.43
N ALA A 35 -4.03 2.24 -5.04
CA ALA A 35 -3.70 2.64 -3.67
C ALA A 35 -4.35 3.98 -3.30
N ILE A 36 -4.27 4.98 -4.19
CA ILE A 36 -4.88 6.31 -4.00
C ILE A 36 -6.41 6.20 -3.95
N GLU A 37 -7.03 5.54 -4.93
CA GLU A 37 -8.49 5.39 -4.96
C GLU A 37 -9.01 4.67 -3.72
N TRP A 38 -8.34 3.61 -3.30
CA TRP A 38 -8.70 2.89 -2.08
C TRP A 38 -8.56 3.78 -0.84
N TYR A 39 -7.47 4.53 -0.72
CA TYR A 39 -7.22 5.39 0.44
C TYR A 39 -8.23 6.54 0.53
N LYS A 40 -8.57 7.18 -0.59
CA LYS A 40 -9.64 8.19 -0.66
C LYS A 40 -10.98 7.62 -0.24
N ASN A 41 -11.33 6.44 -0.75
CA ASN A 41 -12.58 5.78 -0.38
C ASN A 41 -12.63 5.39 1.10
N LEU A 42 -11.49 5.05 1.71
CA LEU A 42 -11.40 4.73 3.14
C LEU A 42 -11.55 5.97 4.02
N THR A 43 -10.87 7.07 3.67
CA THR A 43 -10.71 8.25 4.53
C THR A 43 -11.72 9.35 4.24
N GLY A 44 -12.25 9.41 3.03
CA GLY A 44 -13.10 10.48 2.54
C GLY A 44 -12.33 11.77 2.20
N LEU A 45 -11.00 11.71 2.14
CA LEU A 45 -10.15 12.84 1.77
C LEU A 45 -10.23 13.12 0.27
N GLU A 46 -10.05 14.39 -0.07
CA GLU A 46 -9.97 14.88 -1.45
C GLU A 46 -8.50 14.91 -1.94
N ASP A 47 -8.30 15.12 -3.24
CA ASP A 47 -6.99 15.07 -3.89
C ASP A 47 -5.98 16.09 -3.34
N ASP A 48 -6.42 17.23 -2.81
CA ASP A 48 -5.57 18.30 -2.29
C ASP A 48 -4.96 17.99 -0.92
N GLU A 49 -5.41 16.93 -0.26
CA GLU A 49 -4.85 16.44 1.01
C GLU A 49 -3.82 15.32 0.81
N LEU A 50 -3.66 14.83 -0.42
CA LEU A 50 -2.67 13.81 -0.79
C LEU A 50 -1.47 14.45 -1.48
N TYR A 51 -0.37 13.70 -1.54
CA TYR A 51 0.74 14.06 -2.42
C TYR A 51 0.30 14.03 -3.88
N PHE A 52 0.89 14.94 -4.68
CA PHE A 52 0.74 14.86 -6.13
C PHE A 52 1.30 13.52 -6.61
N TYR A 53 0.71 12.99 -7.67
CA TYR A 53 1.08 11.69 -8.22
C TYR A 53 2.59 11.55 -8.51
N GLU A 54 3.22 12.65 -8.93
CA GLU A 54 4.66 12.71 -9.22
C GLU A 54 5.56 12.76 -7.98
N ASP A 55 4.99 13.12 -6.82
CA ASP A 55 5.69 13.21 -5.54
C ASP A 55 5.51 11.94 -4.69
N VAL A 56 4.65 11.00 -5.11
CA VAL A 56 4.47 9.74 -4.40
C VAL A 56 5.68 8.83 -4.60
N GLU A 57 6.32 8.49 -3.48
CA GLU A 57 7.45 7.56 -3.46
C GLU A 57 7.00 6.12 -3.19
N THR A 58 7.70 5.16 -3.78
CA THR A 58 7.54 3.75 -3.45
C THR A 58 8.47 3.39 -2.29
N ILE A 59 7.91 2.89 -1.20
CA ILE A 59 8.66 2.48 -0.02
C ILE A 59 9.28 1.09 -0.27
N PRO A 60 10.60 0.92 -0.08
CA PRO A 60 11.24 -0.36 -0.32
C PRO A 60 10.89 -1.34 0.82
N PHE A 61 10.82 -2.64 0.49
CA PHE A 61 10.35 -3.67 1.45
C PHE A 61 11.31 -3.90 2.63
N ASP A 62 12.58 -3.54 2.49
CA ASP A 62 13.57 -3.58 3.57
C ASP A 62 13.50 -2.37 4.50
N TYR A 63 12.67 -1.35 4.17
CA TYR A 63 12.39 -0.23 5.05
C TYR A 63 11.77 -0.72 6.36
N LYS A 64 12.24 -0.17 7.47
CA LYS A 64 11.83 -0.58 8.81
C LYS A 64 11.03 0.51 9.49
N VAL A 65 9.90 0.11 10.06
CA VAL A 65 9.02 0.97 10.85
C VAL A 65 8.86 0.41 12.26
N ARG A 66 8.43 1.26 13.19
CA ARG A 66 8.08 0.80 14.54
C ARG A 66 6.90 -0.15 14.44
N LYS A 67 6.99 -1.28 15.15
CA LYS A 67 5.94 -2.30 15.14
C LYS A 67 4.69 -1.84 15.90
N SER A 68 4.88 -1.10 16.97
CA SER A 68 3.81 -0.52 17.78
C SER A 68 4.33 0.70 18.55
N GLU A 69 3.42 1.54 19.03
CA GLU A 69 3.76 2.64 19.92
C GLU A 69 4.23 2.16 21.30
N ASP A 70 3.72 1.01 21.77
CA ASP A 70 4.04 0.42 23.06
C ASP A 70 5.44 -0.23 23.09
N GLU A 71 5.98 -0.60 21.93
CA GLU A 71 7.30 -1.25 21.78
C GLU A 71 8.20 -0.45 20.82
N PRO A 72 8.63 0.77 21.20
CA PRO A 72 9.33 1.69 20.29
C PRO A 72 10.69 1.19 19.79
N ASP A 73 11.29 0.23 20.51
CA ASP A 73 12.57 -0.40 20.16
C ASP A 73 12.41 -1.60 19.21
N VAL A 74 11.17 -2.04 18.95
CA VAL A 74 10.87 -3.17 18.07
C VAL A 74 10.53 -2.63 16.68
N LEU A 75 11.42 -2.92 15.73
CA LEU A 75 11.22 -2.61 14.33
C LEU A 75 10.74 -3.84 13.55
N ILE A 76 9.88 -3.61 12.57
CA ILE A 76 9.41 -4.61 11.60
C ILE A 76 9.62 -4.06 10.19
N SER A 77 9.96 -4.92 9.23
CA SER A 77 10.11 -4.48 7.83
C SER A 77 8.77 -4.34 7.13
N VAL A 78 8.70 -3.44 6.16
CA VAL A 78 7.54 -3.27 5.27
C VAL A 78 7.20 -4.58 4.57
N GLY A 79 8.19 -5.34 4.12
CA GLY A 79 8.01 -6.66 3.51
C GLY A 79 7.31 -7.65 4.43
N GLU A 80 7.73 -7.74 5.69
CA GLU A 80 7.08 -8.62 6.69
C GLU A 80 5.62 -8.23 6.95
N ILE A 81 5.30 -6.93 6.97
CA ILE A 81 3.94 -6.44 7.13
C ILE A 81 3.09 -6.87 5.92
N VAL A 82 3.58 -6.61 4.70
CA VAL A 82 2.86 -6.97 3.47
C VAL A 82 2.65 -8.48 3.37
N GLU A 83 3.67 -9.30 3.64
CA GLU A 83 3.57 -10.76 3.69
C GLU A 83 2.52 -11.25 4.68
N THR A 84 2.40 -10.58 5.82
CA THR A 84 1.49 -10.99 6.91
C THR A 84 0.04 -10.59 6.64
N TYR A 85 -0.20 -9.40 6.10
CA TYR A 85 -1.53 -8.79 6.06
C TYR A 85 -2.14 -8.66 4.66
N TRP A 86 -1.39 -8.94 3.59
CA TRP A 86 -1.93 -8.86 2.24
C TRP A 86 -2.97 -9.95 1.98
N GLU A 87 -4.23 -9.55 1.84
CA GLU A 87 -5.35 -10.43 1.51
C GLU A 87 -5.84 -10.26 0.05
N GLY A 88 -5.00 -9.71 -0.83
CA GLY A 88 -5.38 -9.41 -2.21
C GLY A 88 -6.14 -8.10 -2.38
N LYS A 89 -6.12 -7.21 -1.39
CA LYS A 89 -6.75 -5.87 -1.41
C LYS A 89 -5.81 -4.84 -0.77
N PRO A 90 -5.86 -3.57 -1.22
CA PRO A 90 -5.08 -2.50 -0.61
C PRO A 90 -5.32 -2.33 0.88
N PHE A 91 -4.29 -1.90 1.61
CA PHE A 91 -4.35 -1.58 3.04
C PHE A 91 -3.24 -0.59 3.43
N ILE A 92 -3.43 0.11 4.56
CA ILE A 92 -2.39 0.98 5.16
C ILE A 92 -1.33 0.08 5.81
N VAL A 93 -0.10 0.12 5.29
CA VAL A 93 1.03 -0.67 5.78
C VAL A 93 1.57 -0.10 7.09
N PHE A 94 1.73 1.22 7.14
CA PHE A 94 2.09 1.93 8.36
C PHE A 94 1.53 3.35 8.32
N SER A 95 1.35 3.90 9.52
CA SER A 95 1.10 5.31 9.76
C SER A 95 2.15 5.83 10.74
N THR A 96 2.63 7.05 10.56
CA THR A 96 3.60 7.70 11.48
C THR A 96 2.96 8.75 12.39
N LEU A 97 1.62 8.81 12.45
CA LEU A 97 0.87 9.66 13.38
C LEU A 97 1.03 9.21 14.84
#